data_AF-A0A1B7HQ32-F1
#
_entry.id   AF-A0A1B7HQ32-F1
#
_cell.length_a   1.000
_cell.length_b   1.000
_cell.length_c   1.000
_cell.angle_alpha   90.00
_cell.angle_beta   90.00
_cell.angle_gamma   90.00
#
_symmetry.space_group_name_H-M   'P 1'
#
loop_
_entity.id
_entity.type
_entity.pdbx_description
1 polymer ?
#
loop_
_entity_poly.entity_id
_entity_poly.type
_entity_poly.pdbx_seq_one_letter_code
_entity_poly.pdbx_strand_id
1 'polypeptide(L)'
;MSAIERRWSGVLLQFEDFALQHAMSLLKEYQDKLCCFNDDIQGTAAVALGSVLAACLRNKVSLSEQRIMFVGAGSAGCGIAELIVLALKCRWRR
;
A
#
# COMPACT_ATOMS: atom_id res chain seq x y z
N MET A 1 -4.87 18.36 10.80
CA MET A 1 -4.05 18.64 9.60
C MET A 1 -4.13 20.07 9.07
N SER A 2 -5.13 20.89 9.42
CA SER A 2 -5.28 22.27 8.92
C SER A 2 -4.07 23.18 9.14
N ALA A 3 -3.32 23.01 10.23
CA ALA A 3 -2.12 23.80 10.49
C ALA A 3 -1.00 23.54 9.46
N ILE A 4 -0.83 22.28 9.06
CA ILE A 4 0.16 21.85 8.06
C ILE A 4 -0.26 22.42 6.69
N GLU A 5 -1.50 22.20 6.27
CA GLU A 5 -2.00 22.68 4.97
C GLU A 5 -1.96 24.21 4.88
N ARG A 6 -2.28 24.93 5.97
CA ARG A 6 -2.18 26.39 6.02
C ARG A 6 -0.75 26.89 5.87
N ARG A 7 0.24 26.17 6.41
CA ARG A 7 1.64 26.63 6.46
C ARG A 7 2.47 26.14 5.26
N TRP A 8 2.13 24.97 4.73
CA TRP A 8 2.81 24.25 3.65
C TRP A 8 1.75 23.56 2.77
N SER A 9 0.95 24.34 2.05
CA SER A 9 -0.07 23.78 1.16
C SER A 9 0.57 22.89 0.10
N GLY A 10 -0.01 21.70 -0.10
CA GLY A 10 0.48 20.71 -1.06
C GLY A 10 1.74 19.96 -0.64
N VAL A 11 2.16 20.05 0.64
CA VAL A 11 3.27 19.23 1.14
C VAL A 11 2.92 17.74 1.12
N LEU A 12 3.91 16.90 0.79
CA LEU A 12 3.81 15.46 0.95
C LEU A 12 3.87 15.09 2.44
N LEU A 13 2.83 14.45 2.94
CA LEU A 13 2.76 13.96 4.32
C LEU A 13 2.85 12.42 4.35
N GLN A 14 3.88 11.90 4.98
CA GLN A 14 4.02 10.47 5.27
C GLN A 14 3.57 10.19 6.71
N PHE A 15 2.67 9.22 6.88
CA PHE A 15 2.35 8.63 8.18
C PHE A 15 3.22 7.40 8.43
N GLU A 16 3.73 7.28 9.65
CA GLU A 16 4.67 6.23 10.09
C GLU A 16 4.32 5.75 11.50
N ASP A 17 4.51 4.46 11.78
CA ASP A 17 4.49 3.86 13.12
C ASP A 17 3.19 4.10 13.92
N PHE A 18 2.05 4.21 13.23
CA PHE A 18 0.75 4.27 13.89
C PHE A 18 0.23 2.86 14.20
N ALA A 19 -0.34 2.68 15.40
CA ALA A 19 -1.08 1.46 15.71
C ALA A 19 -2.18 1.22 14.66
N LEU A 20 -2.37 -0.04 14.25
CA LEU A 20 -3.22 -0.45 13.12
C LEU A 20 -4.59 0.26 13.07
N GLN A 21 -5.27 0.33 14.21
CA GLN A 21 -6.60 0.93 14.34
C GLN A 21 -6.61 2.42 13.95
N HIS A 22 -5.51 3.12 14.19
CA HIS A 22 -5.34 4.54 13.86
C HIS A 22 -4.76 4.73 12.46
N ALA A 23 -3.80 3.90 12.04
CA ALA A 23 -3.15 4.01 10.73
C ALA A 23 -4.17 3.99 9.58
N MET A 24 -5.08 3.00 9.58
CA MET A 24 -6.11 2.86 8.55
C MET A 24 -7.14 4.00 8.61
N SER A 25 -7.52 4.42 9.82
CA SER A 25 -8.50 5.48 10.02
C SER A 25 -7.98 6.84 9.53
N LEU A 26 -6.73 7.17 9.87
CA LEU A 26 -6.06 8.39 9.42
C LEU A 26 -5.87 8.42 7.91
N LEU A 27 -5.38 7.32 7.33
CA LEU A 27 -5.20 7.23 5.88
C LEU A 27 -6.53 7.44 5.15
N LYS A 28 -7.59 6.74 5.58
CA LYS A 28 -8.92 6.88 4.98
C LYS A 28 -9.50 8.30 5.13
N GLU A 29 -9.24 8.97 6.25
CA GLU A 29 -9.75 10.31 6.48
C GLU A 29 -9.07 11.38 5.61
N TYR A 30 -7.77 11.22 5.33
CA TYR A 30 -6.94 12.28 4.75
C TYR A 30 -6.44 12.02 3.33
N GLN A 31 -6.41 10.78 2.83
CA GLN A 31 -5.87 10.45 1.50
C GLN A 31 -6.51 11.23 0.34
N ASP A 32 -7.80 11.58 0.46
CA ASP A 32 -8.52 12.34 -0.57
C ASP A 32 -8.52 13.87 -0.32
N LYS A 33 -7.93 14.31 0.79
CA LYS A 33 -7.93 15.71 1.25
C LYS A 33 -6.54 16.35 1.22
N LEU A 34 -5.49 15.55 1.35
CA LEU A 34 -4.09 15.99 1.43
C LEU A 34 -3.24 15.09 0.56
N CYS A 35 -2.10 15.60 0.09
CA CYS A 35 -1.07 14.77 -0.52
C CYS A 35 -0.40 13.94 0.58
N CYS A 36 -0.97 12.77 0.90
CA CYS A 36 -0.46 11.92 1.96
C CYS A 36 -0.52 10.43 1.65
N PHE A 37 0.33 9.67 2.33
CA PHE A 37 0.34 8.20 2.30
C PHE A 37 0.83 7.66 3.65
N ASN A 38 0.62 6.37 3.90
CA ASN A 38 1.17 5.67 5.05
C ASN A 38 2.19 4.62 4.58
N ASP A 39 3.43 4.66 5.10
CA ASP A 39 4.51 3.79 4.60
C ASP A 39 4.36 2.34 5.08
N ASP A 40 3.93 2.13 6.33
CA ASP A 40 3.66 0.80 6.88
C ASP A 40 2.62 0.01 6.07
N ILE A 41 1.64 0.71 5.49
CA ILE A 41 0.56 0.12 4.68
C ILE A 41 0.95 0.14 3.20
N GLN A 42 1.14 1.32 2.62
CA GLN A 42 1.25 1.50 1.16
C GLN A 42 2.69 1.34 0.66
N GLY A 43 3.67 1.82 1.42
CA GLY A 43 5.09 1.69 1.08
C GLY A 43 5.53 0.22 1.12
N THR A 44 5.22 -0.47 2.22
CA THR A 44 5.49 -1.90 2.38
C THR A 44 4.76 -2.75 1.34
N ALA A 45 3.50 -2.41 1.02
CA ALA A 45 2.76 -3.08 -0.06
C ALA A 45 3.43 -2.93 -1.43
N ALA A 46 3.89 -1.72 -1.77
CA ALA A 46 4.51 -1.43 -3.05
C ALA A 46 5.79 -2.24 -3.26
N VAL A 47 6.69 -2.27 -2.27
CA VAL A 47 7.95 -3.04 -2.39
C VAL A 47 7.70 -4.54 -2.41
N ALA A 48 6.73 -5.05 -1.63
CA ALA A 48 6.37 -6.47 -1.60
C ALA A 48 5.78 -6.92 -2.95
N LEU A 49 4.79 -6.21 -3.48
CA LEU A 49 4.19 -6.54 -4.78
C LEU A 49 5.23 -6.43 -5.90
N GLY A 50 6.06 -5.38 -5.90
CA GLY A 50 7.12 -5.21 -6.89
C GLY A 50 8.09 -6.40 -6.91
N SER A 51 8.46 -6.90 -5.74
CA SER A 51 9.31 -8.08 -5.59
C SER A 51 8.64 -9.36 -6.10
N VAL A 52 7.35 -9.57 -5.79
CA VAL A 52 6.57 -10.72 -6.28
C VAL A 52 6.44 -10.67 -7.81
N LEU A 53 6.16 -9.50 -8.39
CA LEU A 53 6.07 -9.32 -9.84
C LEU A 53 7.41 -9.60 -10.53
N ALA A 54 8.52 -9.14 -9.95
CA ALA A 54 9.85 -9.44 -10.46
C ALA A 54 10.15 -10.95 -10.43
N ALA A 55 9.80 -11.64 -9.33
CA ALA A 55 9.94 -13.10 -9.22
C ALA A 55 9.09 -13.84 -10.26
N CYS A 56 7.83 -13.42 -10.45
CA CYS A 56 6.94 -13.96 -11.49
C CYS A 56 7.56 -13.81 -12.88
N LEU A 57 8.11 -12.63 -13.19
CA LEU A 57 8.79 -12.35 -14.46
C LEU A 57 9.99 -13.28 -14.68
N ARG A 58 10.84 -13.51 -13.67
CA ARG A 58 12.00 -14.39 -13.81
C ARG A 58 11.60 -15.85 -14.00
N ASN A 59 10.54 -16.28 -13.31
CA ASN A 59 10.02 -17.64 -13.39
C ASN A 59 9.07 -17.88 -14.57
N LYS A 60 8.80 -16.85 -15.39
CA LYS A 60 7.88 -16.90 -16.54
C LYS A 60 6.47 -17.38 -16.16
N VAL A 61 6.02 -17.03 -14.95
CA VAL A 61 4.66 -17.30 -14.43
C VAL A 61 3.91 -15.99 -14.23
N SER A 62 2.59 -16.05 -14.15
CA SER A 62 1.74 -14.91 -13.83
C SER A 62 1.47 -14.83 -12.32
N LEU A 63 1.14 -13.62 -11.85
CA LEU A 63 0.69 -13.40 -10.48
C LEU A 63 -0.58 -14.20 -10.16
N SER A 64 -1.47 -14.37 -11.15
CA SER A 64 -2.71 -15.14 -11.02
C SER A 64 -2.52 -16.64 -10.81
N GLU A 65 -1.35 -17.18 -11.12
CA GLU A 65 -1.01 -18.58 -10.86
C GLU A 65 -0.46 -18.81 -9.45
N GLN A 66 -0.17 -17.74 -8.70
CA GLN A 66 0.44 -17.83 -7.38
C GLN A 66 -0.61 -18.06 -6.29
N ARG A 67 -0.28 -18.94 -5.33
CA ARG A 67 -1.00 -19.09 -4.06
C ARG A 67 -0.18 -18.41 -2.98
N ILE A 68 -0.74 -17.35 -2.37
CA ILE A 68 -0.01 -16.48 -1.44
C ILE A 68 -0.55 -16.68 -0.03
N MET A 69 0.35 -16.90 0.93
CA MET A 69 0.03 -17.01 2.35
C MET A 69 0.63 -15.82 3.10
N PHE A 70 -0.16 -15.20 3.97
CA PHE A 70 0.27 -14.13 4.86
C PHE A 70 0.44 -14.66 6.27
N VAL A 71 1.62 -14.47 6.87
CA VAL A 71 1.88 -14.78 8.27
C VAL A 71 1.93 -13.47 9.04
N GLY A 72 0.76 -13.05 9.53
CA GLY A 72 0.56 -11.76 10.21
C GLY A 72 -0.57 -10.94 9.56
N ALA A 73 -1.46 -10.41 10.38
CA ALA A 73 -2.65 -9.66 9.96
C ALA A 73 -2.60 -8.18 10.44
N GLY A 74 -1.40 -7.61 10.49
CA GLY A 74 -1.16 -6.20 10.81
C GLY A 74 -1.34 -5.27 9.61
N SER A 75 -0.96 -3.99 9.76
CA SER A 75 -1.05 -2.95 8.72
C SER A 75 -0.34 -3.36 7.44
N ALA A 76 0.90 -3.81 7.57
CA ALA A 76 1.70 -4.31 6.45
C ALA A 76 1.04 -5.51 5.75
N GLY A 77 0.65 -6.55 6.50
CA GLY A 77 0.06 -7.76 5.94
C GLY A 77 -1.22 -7.48 5.15
N CYS A 78 -2.12 -6.68 5.74
CA CYS A 78 -3.36 -6.26 5.09
C CYS A 78 -3.10 -5.36 3.88
N GLY A 79 -2.19 -4.38 3.98
CA GLY A 79 -1.83 -3.49 2.87
C GLY A 79 -1.26 -4.25 1.66
N ILE A 80 -0.36 -5.20 1.90
CA ILE A 80 0.19 -6.05 0.84
C ILE A 80 -0.94 -6.87 0.19
N ALA A 81 -1.81 -7.49 0.99
CA ALA A 81 -2.92 -8.30 0.49
C ALA A 81 -3.89 -7.48 -0.39
N GLU A 82 -4.26 -6.28 0.06
CA GLU A 82 -5.13 -5.37 -0.70
C GLU A 82 -4.50 -4.97 -2.03
N LEU A 83 -3.21 -4.61 -2.04
CA LEU A 83 -2.52 -4.21 -3.26
C LEU A 83 -2.35 -5.38 -4.25
N ILE A 84 -2.12 -6.59 -3.76
CA ILE A 84 -2.10 -7.81 -4.59
C ILE A 84 -3.48 -8.05 -5.22
N VAL A 85 -4.56 -7.93 -4.45
CA VAL A 85 -5.94 -8.07 -4.97
C VAL A 85 -6.21 -7.03 -6.04
N LEU A 86 -5.79 -5.77 -5.85
CA LEU A 86 -5.92 -4.73 -6.85
C LEU A 86 -5.14 -5.08 -8.13
N ALA A 87 -3.89 -5.54 -7.98
CA ALA A 87 -3.04 -5.93 -9.10
C ALA A 87 -3.60 -7.12 -9.89
N LEU A 88 -4.28 -8.07 -9.23
CA LEU A 88 -4.98 -9.18 -9.87
C LEU A 88 -6.25 -8.75 -10.62
N LYS A 89 -6.95 -7.72 -10.12
CA LYS A 89 -8.15 -7.15 -10.77
C LYS A 89 -7.80 -6.29 -11.98
N CYS A 90 -6.70 -5.55 -11.92
CA CYS A 90 -6.21 -4.78 -13.04
C CYS A 90 -5.71 -5.74 -14.12
N ARG A 91 -6.43 -5.83 -15.25
CA ARG A 91 -5.91 -6.48 -16.45
C ARG A 91 -4.69 -5.69 -16.93
N TRP A 92 -3.49 -6.17 -16.58
CA TRP A 92 -2.25 -5.69 -17.16
C TRP A 92 -2.29 -6.03 -18.65
N ARG A 93 -2.63 -5.05 -19.50
CA ARG A 93 -2.39 -5.14 -20.93
C ARG A 93 -0.87 -5.17 -21.10
N ARG A 94 -0.35 -6.35 -21.47
CA ARG A 94 0.99 -6.45 -22.07
C ARG A 94 0.98 -5.85 -23.46
#